data_AF-A0A839N459-F1
#
_entry.id   AF-A0A839N459-F1
#
_cell.length_a   1.000
_cell.length_b   1.000
_cell.length_c   1.000
_cell.angle_alpha   90.00
_cell.angle_beta   90.00
_cell.angle_gamma   90.00
#
_symmetry.space_group_name_H-M   'P 1'
#
loop_
_entity.id
_entity.type
_entity.pdbx_description
1 polymer ?
#
loop_
_entity_poly.entity_id
_entity_poly.type
_entity_poly.pdbx_seq_one_letter_code
_entity_poly.pdbx_strand_id
1 'polypeptide(L)'
;MHVFAATVRENLLLADGAADDERLHDALEQVGAAGWVGALPAGLDTRVGDGAHPLTAAQAQQLALARVQLRDPRVVVLDRRRPRPARRVRGCWRPRPRPSPGAAPRWSSRTG
;
A
#
# COMPACT_ATOMS: atom_id res chain seq x y z
N MET A 1 13.33 3.55 -19.74
CA MET A 1 13.60 3.02 -18.39
C MET A 1 13.90 1.54 -18.53
N HIS A 2 14.99 1.04 -17.96
CA HIS A 2 15.42 -0.36 -18.15
C HIS A 2 14.76 -1.29 -17.13
N VAL A 3 13.99 -2.26 -17.64
CA VAL A 3 13.54 -3.44 -16.89
C VAL A 3 14.42 -4.60 -17.32
N PHE A 4 14.95 -5.34 -16.36
CA PHE A 4 15.79 -6.50 -16.64
C PHE A 4 14.90 -7.70 -16.96
N ALA A 5 15.35 -8.56 -17.88
CA ALA A 5 14.75 -9.85 -18.19
C ALA A 5 14.91 -10.83 -17.00
N ALA A 6 14.17 -10.56 -15.93
CA ALA A 6 14.27 -11.19 -14.62
C ALA A 6 12.87 -11.19 -13.97
N THR A 7 12.71 -11.87 -12.84
CA THR A 7 11.46 -11.86 -12.08
C THR A 7 11.11 -10.46 -11.57
N VAL A 8 9.83 -10.19 -11.30
CA VAL A 8 9.41 -8.93 -10.65
C VAL A 8 10.16 -8.76 -9.33
N ARG A 9 10.28 -9.85 -8.55
CA ARG A 9 11.06 -9.91 -7.30
C ARG A 9 12.51 -9.48 -7.51
N GLU A 10 13.24 -10.13 -8.40
CA GLU A 10 14.64 -9.78 -8.69
C GLU A 10 14.77 -8.33 -9.15
N ASN A 11 13.84 -7.87 -10.00
CA ASN A 11 13.80 -6.48 -10.42
C ASN A 11 13.64 -5.53 -9.22
N LEU A 12 12.86 -5.86 -8.20
CA LEU A 12 12.68 -5.05 -6.99
C LEU A 12 13.87 -5.15 -6.03
N LEU A 13 14.44 -6.35 -5.84
CA LEU A 13 15.60 -6.60 -4.97
C LEU A 13 16.88 -5.89 -5.44
N LEU A 14 16.95 -5.45 -6.70
CA LEU A 14 18.00 -4.52 -7.16
C LEU A 14 18.04 -3.21 -6.36
N ALA A 15 16.93 -2.83 -5.74
CA ALA A 15 16.86 -1.65 -4.88
C ALA A 15 17.36 -1.95 -3.47
N ASP A 16 16.91 -3.06 -2.89
CA ASP A 16 17.30 -3.54 -1.57
C ASP A 16 17.27 -5.08 -1.58
N GLY A 17 18.45 -5.70 -1.47
CA GLY A 17 18.61 -7.15 -1.54
C GLY A 17 18.13 -7.90 -0.29
N ALA A 18 17.75 -7.19 0.77
CA ALA A 18 17.25 -7.77 2.02
C ALA A 18 15.76 -7.44 2.26
N ALA A 19 15.05 -6.92 1.26
CA ALA A 19 13.63 -6.62 1.41
C ALA A 19 12.78 -7.91 1.44
N ASP A 20 12.03 -8.09 2.54
CA ASP A 20 11.06 -9.17 2.69
C ASP A 20 9.86 -9.01 1.74
N ASP A 21 9.15 -10.11 1.46
CA ASP A 21 7.98 -10.13 0.58
C ASP A 21 6.91 -9.11 0.95
N GLU A 22 6.65 -8.90 2.25
CA GLU A 22 5.72 -7.87 2.72
C GLU A 22 6.13 -6.48 2.25
N ARG A 23 7.43 -6.14 2.32
CA ARG A 23 7.94 -4.85 1.84
C ARG A 23 7.82 -4.72 0.33
N LEU A 24 8.06 -5.80 -0.41
CA LEU A 24 7.91 -5.82 -1.87
C LEU A 24 6.44 -5.57 -2.26
N HIS A 25 5.51 -6.25 -1.59
CA HIS A 25 4.08 -6.07 -1.80
C HIS A 25 3.62 -4.66 -1.44
N ASP A 26 4.04 -4.13 -0.28
CA ASP A 26 3.73 -2.76 0.14
C ASP A 26 4.24 -1.75 -0.89
N ALA A 27 5.49 -1.87 -1.36
CA ALA A 27 6.05 -0.98 -2.37
C ALA A 27 5.25 -1.02 -3.69
N LEU A 28 4.82 -2.21 -4.13
CA LEU A 28 3.97 -2.37 -5.31
C LEU A 28 2.57 -1.77 -5.12
N GLU A 29 1.99 -1.86 -3.92
CA GLU A 29 0.71 -1.23 -3.61
C GLU A 29 0.81 0.31 -3.66
N GLN A 30 1.88 0.90 -3.13
CA GLN A 30 2.07 2.36 -3.11
C GLN A 30 2.14 2.97 -4.52
N VAL A 31 2.68 2.22 -5.48
CA VAL A 31 2.81 2.67 -6.88
C VAL A 31 1.66 2.22 -7.77
N GLY A 32 0.69 1.50 -7.22
CA GLY A 32 -0.46 0.96 -7.97
C GLY A 32 -0.10 -0.21 -8.91
N ALA A 33 1.01 -0.90 -8.65
CA ALA A 33 1.44 -2.06 -9.42
C ALA A 33 0.86 -3.39 -8.90
N ALA A 34 0.44 -3.45 -7.63
CA ALA A 34 -0.10 -4.67 -7.02
C ALA A 34 -1.24 -5.32 -7.83
N GLY A 35 -2.08 -4.52 -8.48
CA GLY A 35 -3.20 -5.02 -9.29
C GLY A 35 -2.76 -5.84 -10.50
N TRP A 36 -1.81 -5.32 -11.30
CA TRP A 36 -1.34 -6.06 -12.48
C TRP A 36 -0.32 -7.14 -12.11
N VAL A 37 0.50 -6.93 -11.08
CA VAL A 37 1.42 -7.96 -10.59
C VAL A 37 0.65 -9.15 -10.04
N GLY A 38 -0.44 -8.92 -9.30
CA GLY A 38 -1.32 -9.99 -8.81
C GLY A 38 -2.10 -10.71 -9.89
N ALA A 39 -2.24 -10.11 -11.08
CA ALA A 39 -2.85 -10.76 -12.24
C ALA A 39 -1.87 -11.64 -13.03
N LEU A 40 -0.58 -11.62 -12.69
CA LEU A 40 0.42 -12.47 -13.33
C LEU A 40 0.32 -13.92 -12.81
N PRO A 41 0.65 -14.93 -13.65
CA PRO A 41 0.51 -16.34 -13.29
C PRO A 41 1.29 -16.76 -12.04
N ALA A 42 2.45 -16.13 -11.79
CA ALA A 42 3.32 -16.42 -10.65
C ALA A 42 3.56 -15.20 -9.76
N GLY A 43 2.77 -14.13 -9.91
CA GLY A 43 2.93 -12.90 -9.14
C GLY A 43 4.36 -12.33 -9.20
N LEU A 44 4.99 -12.17 -8.04
CA LEU A 44 6.36 -11.67 -7.87
C LEU A 44 7.42 -12.51 -8.59
N ASP A 45 7.19 -13.81 -8.75
CA ASP A 45 8.15 -14.73 -9.36
C ASP A 45 7.96 -14.82 -10.89
N THR A 46 7.05 -14.01 -11.45
CA THR A 46 6.87 -13.90 -12.90
C THR A 46 8.05 -13.16 -13.53
N ARG A 47 8.68 -13.75 -14.54
CA ARG A 47 9.69 -13.07 -15.37
C ARG A 47 9.06 -11.99 -16.23
N VAL A 48 9.60 -10.78 -16.17
CA VAL A 48 9.18 -9.59 -16.92
C VAL A 48 10.35 -9.01 -17.71
N GLY A 49 10.06 -8.21 -18.73
CA GLY A 49 11.07 -7.58 -19.59
C GLY A 49 11.27 -8.32 -20.91
N ASP A 50 12.33 -7.94 -21.64
CA ASP A 50 12.58 -8.44 -23.00
C ASP A 50 12.71 -9.98 -23.01
N GLY A 51 11.87 -10.64 -23.81
CA GLY A 51 11.85 -12.11 -23.95
C GLY A 51 10.99 -12.87 -22.93
N ALA A 52 10.33 -12.19 -21.99
CA ALA A 52 9.40 -12.80 -21.04
C ALA A 52 8.03 -12.09 -21.10
N HIS A 53 7.41 -11.78 -19.95
CA HIS A 53 6.17 -11.00 -19.95
C HIS A 53 6.46 -9.54 -20.35
N PRO A 54 5.93 -9.06 -21.48
CA PRO A 54 6.16 -7.70 -21.93
C PRO A 54 5.47 -6.73 -20.97
N LEU A 55 6.15 -5.64 -20.63
CA LEU A 55 5.59 -4.57 -19.82
C LEU A 55 5.24 -3.38 -20.70
N THR A 56 4.10 -2.76 -20.42
CA THR A 56 3.80 -1.43 -20.95
C THR A 56 4.75 -0.39 -20.35
N ALA A 57 4.89 0.76 -21.02
CA ALA A 57 5.70 1.87 -20.51
C ALA A 57 5.28 2.31 -19.09
N ALA A 58 3.98 2.30 -18.81
CA ALA A 58 3.43 2.63 -17.50
C ALA A 58 3.81 1.59 -16.44
N GLN A 59 3.71 0.29 -16.73
CA GLN A 59 4.10 -0.79 -15.81
C GLN A 59 5.60 -0.77 -15.51
N ALA A 60 6.42 -0.54 -16.53
CA ALA A 60 7.85 -0.33 -16.35
C ALA A 60 8.10 0.84 -15.41
N GLN A 61 7.46 2.00 -15.65
CA GLN A 61 7.58 3.17 -14.79
C GLN A 61 7.15 2.89 -13.33
N GLN A 62 6.05 2.16 -13.12
CA GLN A 62 5.62 1.77 -11.77
C GLN A 62 6.67 0.90 -11.08
N LEU A 63 7.28 -0.05 -11.80
CA LEU A 63 8.38 -0.87 -11.29
C LEU A 63 9.61 -0.01 -10.91
N ALA A 64 9.89 1.06 -11.66
CA ALA A 64 10.90 2.07 -11.31
C ALA A 64 10.58 2.72 -9.97
N LEU A 65 9.35 3.22 -9.84
CA LEU A 65 8.94 3.91 -8.61
C LEU A 65 9.01 2.97 -7.42
N ALA A 66 8.59 1.70 -7.58
CA ALA A 66 8.65 0.72 -6.49
C ALA A 66 10.11 0.51 -6.02
N ARG A 67 11.08 0.48 -6.94
CA ARG A 67 12.50 0.42 -6.58
C ARG A 67 12.95 1.65 -5.80
N VAL A 68 12.55 2.87 -6.17
CA VAL A 68 12.97 4.05 -5.40
C VAL A 68 12.29 4.09 -4.02
N GLN A 69 11.08 3.55 -3.89
CA GLN A 69 10.43 3.36 -2.58
C GLN A 69 11.18 2.36 -1.70
N LEU A 70 11.70 1.27 -2.28
CA LEU A 70 12.45 0.24 -1.55
C LEU A 70 13.85 0.70 -1.13
N ARG A 71 14.47 1.64 -1.84
CA ARG A 71 15.88 2.05 -1.63
C ARG A 71 16.18 2.85 -0.36
N ASP A 72 15.21 3.00 0.55
CA ASP A 72 15.31 3.72 1.83
C ASP A 72 16.11 5.05 1.74
N PRO A 73 15.49 6.16 1.30
CA PRO A 73 16.12 7.45 1.47
C PRO A 73 16.08 7.80 2.96
N ARG A 74 17.16 7.51 3.70
CA ARG A 74 17.45 8.28 4.91
C ARG A 74 17.38 9.75 4.49
N VAL A 75 16.36 10.45 4.99
CA VAL A 75 15.84 11.76 4.57
C VAL A 75 14.86 11.70 3.39
N VAL A 76 13.56 11.50 3.69
CA VAL A 76 12.51 12.55 3.73
C VAL A 76 11.27 11.93 4.40
N VAL A 77 10.83 12.53 5.52
CA VAL A 77 9.48 12.31 6.04
C VAL A 77 8.50 12.96 5.05
N LEU A 78 7.95 12.17 4.13
CA LEU A 78 6.76 12.54 3.37
C LEU A 78 5.62 11.66 3.88
N ASP A 79 4.82 12.24 4.77
CA ASP A 79 3.68 11.64 5.44
C ASP A 79 2.59 11.24 4.44
N ARG A 80 2.77 10.11 3.77
CA ARG A 80 1.74 9.47 2.95
C ARG A 80 1.43 8.08 3.48
N ARG A 81 1.02 7.99 4.75
CA ARG A 81 0.34 6.80 5.24
C ARG A 81 -0.99 6.67 4.52
N ARG A 82 -1.13 5.68 3.63
CA ARG A 82 -2.46 5.19 3.26
C ARG A 82 -3.14 4.76 4.57
N PRO A 83 -4.33 5.29 4.91
CA PRO A 83 -5.04 4.81 6.08
C PRO A 83 -5.40 3.33 5.83
N ARG A 84 -4.89 2.42 6.66
CA ARG A 84 -5.44 1.06 6.73
C ARG A 84 -6.92 1.20 7.09
N PRO A 85 -7.86 0.53 6.40
CA PRO A 85 -9.26 0.63 6.74
C PRO A 85 -9.45 0.20 8.19
N ALA A 86 -9.86 1.15 9.04
CA ALA A 86 -10.13 0.87 10.44
C ALA A 86 -11.23 -0.20 10.51
N ARG A 87 -10.90 -1.35 11.07
CA ARG A 87 -11.86 -2.39 11.43
C ARG A 87 -12.90 -1.73 12.33
N ARG A 88 -14.11 -1.50 11.79
CA ARG A 88 -15.21 -0.83 12.49
C ARG A 88 -15.54 -1.62 13.76
N VAL A 89 -15.03 -1.18 14.91
CA VAL A 89 -15.60 -1.58 16.19
C VAL A 89 -16.93 -0.85 16.29
N ARG A 90 -18.04 -1.59 16.16
CA ARG A 90 -19.39 -1.07 16.40
C ARG A 90 -19.50 -0.69 17.88
N GLY A 91 -19.15 0.55 18.23
CA GLY A 91 -19.57 1.13 19.50
C GLY A 91 -21.10 1.24 19.52
N CYS A 92 -21.75 0.53 20.44
CA CYS A 92 -23.18 0.61 20.69
C CYS A 92 -23.52 1.99 21.27
N TRP A 93 -24.03 2.89 20.43
CA TRP A 93 -24.64 4.13 20.88
C TRP A 93 -26.05 3.85 21.38
N ARG A 94 -26.29 3.95 22.69
CA ARG A 94 -27.64 3.99 23.26
C ARG A 94 -27.99 5.43 23.66
N PRO A 95 -29.15 5.97 23.24
CA PRO A 95 -29.61 7.27 23.71
C PRO A 95 -29.94 7.20 25.21
N ARG A 96 -29.51 8.22 25.99
CA ARG A 96 -30.04 8.43 27.34
C ARG A 96 -31.48 8.94 27.26
N PRO A 97 -32.37 8.56 28.20
CA PRO A 97 -33.71 9.10 28.25
C PRO A 97 -33.67 10.63 28.47
N ARG A 98 -34.51 11.34 27.72
CA ARG A 98 -34.62 12.81 27.68
C ARG A 98 -35.04 13.37 29.05
N PRO A 99 -34.46 14.48 29.53
CA PRO A 99 -35.18 15.40 30.40
C PRO A 99 -35.95 16.45 29.57
N SER A 100 -36.94 17.04 30.23
CA SER A 100 -38.00 17.99 29.81
C SER A 100 -37.71 18.98 28.67
N PRO A 101 -38.76 19.45 27.95
CA PRO A 101 -38.61 20.25 26.73
C PRO A 101 -37.98 21.61 27.03
N GLY A 102 -36.81 21.89 26.44
CA GLY A 102 -36.17 23.21 26.48
C GLY A 102 -34.63 23.21 26.48
N ALA A 103 -33.97 22.07 26.70
CA ALA A 103 -32.50 22.00 26.74
C ALA A 103 -31.88 21.45 25.45
N ALA A 104 -30.88 22.14 24.92
CA ALA A 104 -30.09 21.70 23.76
C ALA A 104 -29.33 20.38 24.06
N PRO A 105 -29.15 19.49 23.06
CA PRO A 105 -28.52 18.19 23.25
C PRO A 105 -27.05 18.33 23.65
N ARG A 106 -26.70 17.86 24.85
CA ARG A 106 -25.32 17.82 25.36
C ARG A 106 -24.73 16.42 25.17
N TRP A 107 -23.63 16.34 24.44
CA TRP A 107 -22.83 15.13 24.27
C TRP A 107 -21.76 15.10 25.38
N SER A 108 -21.55 13.96 26.03
CA SER A 108 -20.44 13.78 26.97
C SER A 108 -19.64 12.54 26.63
N SER A 109 -18.33 12.72 26.47
CA SER A 109 -17.33 11.66 26.45
C SER A 109 -16.98 11.29 27.89
N ARG A 110 -17.13 10.02 28.26
CA ARG A 110 -16.52 9.51 29.50
C ARG A 110 -15.14 8.98 29.12
N THR A 111 -14.10 9.71 29.47
CA THR A 111 -12.75 9.15 29.66
C THR A 111 -12.84 8.21 30.87
N GLY A 112 -12.60 6.93 30.62
CA GLY A 112 -12.28 5.94 31.65
C GLY A 112 -10.77 5.82 31.75
#